data_AF-A0A3C2AQ94-F1
#
_entry.id   AF-A0A3C2AQ94-F1
#
_cell.length_a   1.000
_cell.length_b   1.000
_cell.length_c   1.000
_cell.angle_alpha   90.00
_cell.angle_beta   90.00
_cell.angle_gamma   90.00
#
_symmetry.space_group_name_H-M   'P 1'
#
loop_
_entity.id
_entity.type
_entity.pdbx_description
1 polymer ?
#
loop_
_entity_poly.entity_id
_entity_poly.type
_entity_poly.pdbx_seq_one_letter_code
_entity_poly.pdbx_strand_id
1 'polypeptide(L)'
;ITIKKIVRVPGERAKVAVESYDDRIDPVGACVGMKGSRIHGIVRELRNENIDVINFTNNSQLFIQRALSPAKIVRMELNDDTGKADVFLKPDQVSLAIGKGGFNIRLAGQLTGYEIDVYRDSDVDVEDVDLEEFADEIESWILDELKGVGCDTAKSVIEIGKEELVKRTDLEEETVDNILKILKEEFAD
;
A
#
# COMPACT_ATOMS: atom_id res chain seq x y z
N ILE A 1 0.81 -9.41 -27.33
CA ILE A 1 -0.02 -9.34 -26.09
C ILE A 1 -0.73 -10.65 -25.92
N THR A 2 -0.62 -11.25 -24.75
CA THR A 2 -1.24 -12.54 -24.41
C THR A 2 -2.15 -12.32 -23.22
N ILE A 3 -3.39 -12.80 -23.30
CA ILE A 3 -4.32 -12.82 -22.17
C ILE A 3 -4.01 -14.08 -21.37
N LYS A 4 -3.61 -13.93 -20.10
CA LYS A 4 -3.27 -15.05 -19.23
C LYS A 4 -4.49 -15.62 -18.51
N LYS A 5 -5.39 -14.74 -18.04
CA LYS A 5 -6.57 -15.13 -17.29
C LYS A 5 -7.62 -14.04 -17.31
N ILE A 6 -8.88 -14.46 -17.28
CA ILE A 6 -10.04 -13.58 -17.16
C ILE A 6 -10.92 -14.14 -16.06
N VAL A 7 -11.37 -13.27 -15.16
CA VAL A 7 -12.39 -13.57 -14.16
C VAL A 7 -13.43 -12.47 -14.19
N ARG A 8 -14.70 -12.85 -14.01
CA ARG A 8 -15.81 -11.95 -14.32
C ARG A 8 -17.04 -12.24 -13.48
N VAL A 9 -17.66 -11.16 -13.01
CA VAL A 9 -19.04 -11.11 -12.54
C VAL A 9 -19.84 -10.34 -13.59
N PRO A 10 -20.63 -11.03 -14.43
CA PRO A 10 -21.33 -10.38 -15.54
C PRO A 10 -22.19 -9.20 -15.09
N GLY A 11 -22.06 -8.06 -15.77
CA GLY A 11 -22.80 -6.83 -15.48
C GLY A 11 -22.23 -5.98 -14.35
N GLU A 12 -21.25 -6.48 -13.59
CA GLU A 12 -20.69 -5.78 -12.43
C GLU A 12 -19.22 -5.42 -12.66
N ARG A 13 -18.34 -6.45 -12.73
CA ARG A 13 -16.90 -6.24 -12.85
C ARG A 13 -16.19 -7.44 -13.48
N ALA A 14 -15.13 -7.18 -14.23
CA ALA A 14 -14.17 -8.16 -14.72
C ALA A 14 -12.73 -7.73 -14.41
N LYS A 15 -11.85 -8.71 -14.24
CA LYS A 15 -10.40 -8.53 -14.19
C LYS A 15 -9.73 -9.37 -15.27
N VAL A 16 -8.84 -8.75 -16.05
CA VAL A 16 -8.15 -9.36 -17.20
C VAL A 16 -6.66 -9.22 -16.99
N ALA A 17 -5.95 -10.34 -16.82
CA ALA A 17 -4.50 -10.38 -16.73
C ALA A 17 -3.88 -10.50 -18.12
N VAL A 18 -3.00 -9.55 -18.47
CA VAL A 18 -2.33 -9.47 -19.78
C VAL A 18 -0.81 -9.42 -19.63
N GLU A 19 -0.10 -9.99 -20.59
CA GLU A 19 1.36 -10.01 -20.67
C GLU A 19 1.82 -9.62 -22.08
N SER A 20 3.04 -9.08 -22.18
CA SER A 20 3.79 -8.99 -23.43
C SER A 20 5.11 -9.73 -23.28
N TYR A 21 5.53 -10.45 -24.32
CA TYR A 21 6.88 -11.02 -24.43
C TYR A 21 7.89 -10.04 -25.04
N ASP A 22 7.43 -8.89 -25.54
CA ASP A 22 8.28 -7.79 -26.01
C ASP A 22 8.27 -6.70 -24.94
N ASP A 23 9.42 -6.46 -24.31
CA ASP A 23 9.62 -5.49 -23.23
C ASP A 23 9.37 -4.03 -23.68
N ARG A 24 9.38 -3.77 -24.98
CA ARG A 24 9.07 -2.44 -25.54
C ARG A 24 7.57 -2.18 -25.61
N ILE A 25 6.74 -3.17 -25.33
CA ILE A 25 5.28 -3.09 -25.44
C ILE A 25 4.67 -3.19 -24.05
N ASP A 26 4.01 -2.11 -23.62
CA ASP A 26 3.11 -2.14 -22.45
C ASP A 26 1.81 -2.89 -22.80
N PRO A 27 1.55 -4.07 -22.22
CA PRO A 27 0.35 -4.85 -22.51
C PRO A 27 -0.93 -4.17 -22.02
N VAL A 28 -0.88 -3.41 -20.92
CA VAL A 28 -2.05 -2.72 -20.37
C VAL A 28 -2.41 -1.56 -21.29
N GLY A 29 -1.45 -0.70 -21.61
CA GLY A 29 -1.62 0.39 -22.57
C GLY A 29 -2.11 -0.11 -23.92
N ALA A 30 -1.58 -1.24 -24.42
CA ALA A 30 -1.98 -1.90 -25.66
C ALA A 30 -3.44 -2.43 -25.65
N CYS A 31 -4.02 -2.74 -24.50
CA CYS A 31 -5.43 -3.12 -24.39
C CYS A 31 -6.34 -1.91 -24.13
N VAL A 32 -5.90 -0.95 -23.33
CA VAL A 32 -6.70 0.21 -22.89
C VAL A 32 -6.83 1.26 -24.00
N GLY A 33 -5.73 1.58 -24.70
CA GLY A 33 -5.70 2.64 -25.70
C GLY A 33 -5.54 4.04 -25.11
N MET A 34 -5.27 5.03 -25.96
CA MET A 34 -5.13 6.42 -25.52
C MET A 34 -6.40 6.86 -24.78
N LYS A 35 -6.25 7.26 -23.50
CA LYS A 35 -7.37 7.64 -22.63
C LYS A 35 -8.49 6.58 -22.59
N GLY A 36 -8.14 5.30 -22.71
CA GLY A 36 -9.09 4.19 -22.68
C GLY A 36 -9.92 4.01 -23.95
N SER A 37 -9.53 4.61 -25.08
CA SER A 37 -10.34 4.59 -26.31
C SER A 37 -10.78 3.19 -26.77
N ARG A 38 -9.98 2.16 -26.51
CA ARG A 38 -10.29 0.78 -26.88
C ARG A 38 -11.18 0.10 -25.84
N ILE A 39 -10.83 0.21 -24.55
CA ILE A 39 -11.56 -0.48 -23.48
C ILE A 39 -12.96 0.09 -23.27
N HIS A 40 -13.15 1.41 -23.43
CA HIS A 40 -14.46 2.05 -23.25
C HIS A 40 -15.51 1.57 -24.28
N GLY A 41 -15.09 1.11 -25.46
CA GLY A 41 -16.00 0.48 -26.42
C GLY A 41 -16.63 -0.78 -25.83
N ILE A 42 -15.78 -1.67 -25.30
CA ILE A 42 -16.18 -2.94 -24.68
C ILE A 42 -17.01 -2.70 -23.43
N VAL A 43 -16.60 -1.77 -22.56
CA VAL A 43 -17.37 -1.40 -21.35
C VAL A 43 -18.80 -0.99 -21.72
N ARG A 44 -18.98 -0.18 -22.78
CA ARG A 44 -20.32 0.23 -23.24
C ARG A 44 -21.14 -0.93 -23.78
N GLU A 45 -20.53 -1.82 -24.57
CA GLU A 45 -21.19 -3.04 -25.07
C GLU A 45 -21.62 -3.98 -23.94
N LEU A 46 -20.84 -4.02 -22.86
CA LEU A 46 -21.13 -4.79 -21.65
C LEU A 46 -21.96 -4.00 -20.61
N ARG A 47 -22.74 -3.02 -21.06
CA ARG A 47 -23.68 -2.24 -20.21
C ARG A 47 -23.01 -1.57 -19.01
N ASN A 48 -21.84 -0.97 -19.22
CA ASN A 48 -21.03 -0.30 -18.21
C ASN A 48 -20.47 -1.22 -17.12
N GLU A 49 -20.22 -2.50 -17.45
CA GLU A 49 -19.42 -3.39 -16.61
C GLU A 49 -18.01 -2.81 -16.42
N ASN A 50 -17.51 -2.75 -15.17
CA ASN A 50 -16.16 -2.26 -14.90
C ASN A 50 -15.12 -3.30 -15.29
N ILE A 51 -14.14 -2.96 -16.13
CA ILE A 51 -13.11 -3.90 -16.58
C ILE A 51 -11.74 -3.41 -16.15
N ASP A 52 -11.08 -4.16 -15.27
CA ASP A 52 -9.69 -3.91 -14.89
C ASP A 52 -8.75 -4.70 -15.80
N VAL A 53 -7.84 -3.99 -16.48
CA VAL A 53 -6.75 -4.62 -17.24
C VAL A 53 -5.48 -4.55 -16.39
N ILE A 54 -4.93 -5.72 -16.06
CA ILE A 54 -3.84 -5.87 -15.09
C ILE A 54 -2.63 -6.48 -15.79
N ASN A 55 -1.45 -5.90 -15.56
CA ASN A 55 -0.20 -6.47 -16.04
C ASN A 55 0.14 -7.72 -15.21
N PHE A 56 0.12 -8.88 -15.87
CA PHE A 56 0.49 -10.15 -15.26
C PHE A 56 1.96 -10.15 -14.85
N THR A 57 2.27 -10.89 -13.80
CA THR A 57 3.65 -11.15 -13.36
C THR A 57 3.67 -12.45 -12.57
N ASN A 58 4.81 -13.15 -12.59
CA ASN A 58 5.02 -14.36 -11.79
C ASN A 58 5.34 -14.02 -10.32
N ASN A 59 5.63 -12.77 -9.99
CA ASN A 59 5.75 -12.34 -8.59
C ASN A 59 4.35 -12.23 -7.97
N SER A 60 3.99 -13.21 -7.13
CA SER A 60 2.66 -13.30 -6.52
C SER A 60 2.27 -12.04 -5.74
N GLN A 61 3.18 -11.49 -4.92
CA GLN A 61 2.95 -10.28 -4.13
C GLN A 61 2.58 -9.09 -5.03
N LEU A 62 3.38 -8.86 -6.07
CA LEU A 62 3.12 -7.79 -7.02
C LEU A 62 1.86 -8.03 -7.84
N PHE A 63 1.55 -9.29 -8.18
CA PHE A 63 0.34 -9.62 -8.94
C PHE A 63 -0.93 -9.38 -8.11
N ILE A 64 -0.93 -9.79 -6.83
CA ILE A 64 -2.03 -9.52 -5.88
C ILE A 64 -2.20 -8.01 -5.66
N GLN A 65 -1.10 -7.29 -5.46
CA GLN A 65 -1.15 -5.82 -5.31
C GLN A 65 -1.81 -5.16 -6.53
N ARG A 66 -1.42 -5.55 -7.75
CA ARG A 66 -2.04 -5.03 -8.98
C ARG A 66 -3.51 -5.46 -9.12
N ALA A 67 -3.86 -6.66 -8.67
CA ALA A 67 -5.21 -7.18 -8.73
C ALA A 67 -6.18 -6.47 -7.78
N LEU A 68 -5.70 -6.00 -6.62
CA LEU A 68 -6.48 -5.24 -5.64
C LEU A 68 -6.59 -3.74 -5.93
N SER A 69 -5.83 -3.22 -6.90
CA SER A 69 -5.95 -1.84 -7.39
C SER A 69 -7.42 -1.46 -7.64
N PRO A 70 -7.89 -0.31 -7.14
CA PRO A 70 -7.12 0.88 -6.73
C PRO A 70 -6.66 0.92 -5.27
N ALA A 71 -6.93 -0.10 -4.46
CA ALA A 71 -6.59 -0.08 -3.04
C ALA A 71 -5.08 -0.11 -2.81
N LYS A 72 -4.59 0.76 -1.91
CA LYS A 72 -3.16 0.86 -1.57
C LYS A 72 -2.83 0.01 -0.34
N ILE A 73 -2.17 -1.11 -0.57
CA ILE A 73 -1.73 -2.05 0.46
C ILE A 73 -0.53 -1.47 1.22
N VAL A 74 -0.52 -1.60 2.55
CA VAL A 74 0.62 -1.21 3.40
C VAL A 74 1.61 -2.37 3.47
N ARG A 75 1.13 -3.55 3.91
CA ARG A 75 1.92 -4.78 3.99
C ARG A 75 1.08 -6.00 3.59
N MET A 76 1.75 -7.08 3.22
CA MET A 76 1.13 -8.33 2.79
C MET A 76 1.97 -9.50 3.24
N GLU A 77 1.30 -10.50 3.81
CA GLU A 77 1.89 -11.78 4.20
C GLU A 77 1.36 -12.87 3.28
N LEU A 78 2.26 -13.63 2.66
CA LEU A 78 1.92 -14.68 1.71
C LEU A 78 2.26 -16.04 2.30
N ASN A 79 1.30 -16.96 2.20
CA ASN A 79 1.49 -18.36 2.52
C ASN A 79 1.28 -19.18 1.24
N ASP A 80 2.38 -19.47 0.55
CA ASP A 80 2.36 -20.18 -0.74
C ASP A 80 1.94 -21.66 -0.60
N ASP A 81 2.14 -22.28 0.57
CA ASP A 81 1.73 -23.67 0.82
C ASP A 81 0.20 -23.82 0.87
N THR A 82 -0.48 -22.83 1.45
CA THR A 82 -1.95 -22.82 1.60
C THR A 82 -2.66 -22.01 0.52
N GLY A 83 -1.92 -21.20 -0.25
CA GLY A 83 -2.49 -20.26 -1.21
C GLY A 83 -3.26 -19.11 -0.55
N LYS A 84 -2.86 -18.71 0.66
CA LYS A 84 -3.47 -17.59 1.41
C LYS A 84 -2.63 -16.32 1.33
N ALA A 85 -3.29 -15.18 1.33
CA ALA A 85 -2.68 -13.86 1.33
C ALA A 85 -3.39 -12.94 2.31
N ASP A 86 -2.70 -12.57 3.39
CA ASP A 86 -3.20 -11.63 4.39
C ASP A 86 -2.73 -10.22 4.02
N VAL A 87 -3.69 -9.34 3.77
CA VAL A 87 -3.45 -8.00 3.22
C VAL A 87 -3.86 -6.94 4.22
N PHE A 88 -2.91 -6.11 4.62
CA PHE A 88 -3.10 -5.06 5.60
C PHE A 88 -3.19 -3.70 4.90
N LEU A 89 -4.27 -2.99 5.19
CA LEU A 89 -4.68 -1.77 4.51
C LEU A 89 -5.10 -0.71 5.52
N LYS A 90 -4.79 0.57 5.25
CA LYS A 90 -5.34 1.68 6.03
C LYS A 90 -6.88 1.62 6.04
N PRO A 91 -7.55 2.09 7.11
CA PRO A 91 -9.01 1.97 7.25
C PRO A 91 -9.82 2.52 6.06
N ASP A 92 -9.35 3.60 5.44
CA ASP A 92 -9.95 4.23 4.25
C ASP A 92 -9.78 3.38 2.97
N GLN A 93 -8.75 2.54 2.91
CA GLN A 93 -8.44 1.67 1.77
C GLN A 93 -9.18 0.34 1.81
N VAL A 94 -9.64 -0.12 2.98
CA VAL A 94 -10.35 -1.41 3.13
C VAL A 94 -11.62 -1.47 2.26
N SER A 95 -12.40 -0.40 2.23
CA SER A 95 -13.62 -0.33 1.41
C SER A 95 -13.31 -0.47 -0.09
N LEU A 96 -12.20 0.14 -0.54
CA LEU A 96 -11.74 0.03 -1.93
C LEU A 96 -11.25 -1.39 -2.24
N ALA A 97 -10.54 -2.03 -1.31
CA ALA A 97 -10.02 -3.39 -1.48
C ALA A 97 -11.15 -4.41 -1.62
N ILE A 98 -12.17 -4.32 -0.76
CA ILE A 98 -13.37 -5.18 -0.83
C ILE A 98 -14.17 -4.85 -2.10
N GLY A 99 -14.40 -3.56 -2.36
CA GLY A 99 -15.23 -3.07 -3.44
C GLY A 99 -16.72 -3.29 -3.21
N LYS A 100 -17.56 -2.63 -4.00
CA LYS A 100 -19.03 -2.80 -3.95
C LYS A 100 -19.40 -4.28 -4.13
N GLY A 101 -20.16 -4.83 -3.19
CA GLY A 101 -20.58 -6.24 -3.21
C GLY A 101 -19.44 -7.25 -3.03
N GLY A 102 -18.25 -6.82 -2.59
CA GLY A 102 -17.09 -7.70 -2.44
C GLY A 102 -16.47 -8.14 -3.76
N PHE A 103 -16.84 -7.53 -4.89
CA PHE A 103 -16.40 -8.00 -6.20
C PHE A 103 -14.91 -7.79 -6.45
N ASN A 104 -14.30 -6.76 -5.85
CA ASN A 104 -12.89 -6.47 -6.11
C ASN A 104 -11.99 -7.55 -5.48
N ILE A 105 -12.15 -7.79 -4.18
CA ILE A 105 -11.42 -8.84 -3.45
C ILE A 105 -11.71 -10.23 -4.02
N ARG A 106 -12.98 -10.54 -4.32
CA ARG A 106 -13.37 -11.85 -4.88
C ARG A 106 -12.72 -12.10 -6.25
N LEU A 107 -12.77 -11.12 -7.14
CA LEU A 107 -12.16 -11.25 -8.46
C LEU A 107 -10.63 -11.24 -8.36
N ALA A 108 -10.04 -10.49 -7.43
CA ALA A 108 -8.60 -10.51 -7.22
C ALA A 108 -8.14 -11.92 -6.81
N GLY A 109 -8.79 -12.53 -5.81
CA GLY A 109 -8.46 -13.88 -5.38
C GLY A 109 -8.67 -14.93 -6.47
N GLN A 110 -9.77 -14.83 -7.22
CA GLN A 110 -9.99 -15.71 -8.37
C GLN A 110 -8.93 -15.52 -9.47
N LEU A 111 -8.48 -14.28 -9.73
CA LEU A 111 -7.48 -13.99 -10.75
C LEU A 111 -6.11 -14.54 -10.35
N THR A 112 -5.67 -14.26 -9.13
CA THR A 112 -4.34 -14.67 -8.64
C THR A 112 -4.28 -16.12 -8.24
N GLY A 113 -5.42 -16.72 -7.88
CA GLY A 113 -5.50 -18.07 -7.33
C GLY A 113 -5.28 -18.13 -5.82
N TYR A 114 -5.20 -16.97 -5.14
CA TYR A 114 -5.06 -16.90 -3.68
C TYR A 114 -6.41 -16.63 -3.01
N GLU A 115 -6.59 -17.19 -1.82
CA GLU A 115 -7.58 -16.71 -0.86
C GLU A 115 -7.02 -15.43 -0.21
N ILE A 116 -7.70 -14.31 -0.41
CA ILE A 116 -7.23 -12.99 0.04
C ILE A 116 -8.10 -12.55 1.21
N ASP A 117 -7.48 -12.35 2.36
CA ASP A 117 -8.11 -11.79 3.55
C ASP A 117 -7.61 -10.36 3.76
N VAL A 118 -8.54 -9.44 4.05
CA VAL A 118 -8.25 -8.02 4.22
C VAL A 118 -8.39 -7.62 5.67
N TYR A 119 -7.30 -7.11 6.21
CA TYR A 119 -7.21 -6.60 7.56
C TYR A 119 -7.08 -5.08 7.53
N ARG A 120 -7.70 -4.45 8.52
CA ARG A 120 -7.37 -3.06 8.83
C ARG A 120 -5.98 -3.12 9.43
N ASP A 121 -5.06 -2.43 8.77
CA ASP A 121 -3.81 -2.05 9.37
C ASP A 121 -4.16 -0.98 10.41
N SER A 122 -4.54 -1.46 11.59
CA SER A 122 -4.51 -0.64 12.80
C SER A 122 -3.07 -0.32 13.19
N ASP A 123 -2.08 -0.98 12.56
CA ASP A 123 -0.66 -0.69 12.70
C ASP A 123 -0.21 0.46 11.77
N VAL A 124 -1.06 1.49 11.59
CA VAL A 124 -0.50 2.83 11.78
C VAL A 124 -0.26 2.86 13.28
N ASP A 125 0.92 2.33 13.68
CA ASP A 125 1.34 2.05 15.05
C ASP A 125 0.45 2.79 16.06
N VAL A 126 -0.50 2.10 16.69
CA VAL A 126 -1.33 2.71 17.75
C VAL A 126 -0.45 3.12 18.95
N GLU A 127 0.83 2.72 18.94
CA GLU A 127 1.87 3.16 19.85
C GLU A 127 2.66 4.37 19.33
N ASP A 128 2.71 4.66 18.02
CA ASP A 128 3.58 5.73 17.51
C ASP A 128 2.93 7.09 17.73
N VAL A 129 3.52 7.81 18.67
CA VAL A 129 3.04 9.10 19.15
C VAL A 129 3.57 10.21 18.23
N ASP A 130 2.70 11.14 17.84
CA ASP A 130 3.11 12.36 17.11
C ASP A 130 4.06 13.16 18.01
N LEU A 131 5.15 13.67 17.43
CA LEU A 131 6.10 14.51 18.16
C LEU A 131 5.45 15.75 18.82
N GLU A 132 4.31 16.23 18.29
CA GLU A 132 3.54 17.31 18.92
C GLU A 132 2.97 16.94 20.30
N GLU A 133 2.73 15.66 20.60
CA GLU A 133 2.24 15.26 21.92
C GLU A 133 3.33 15.39 23.00
N PHE A 134 4.61 15.47 22.60
CA PHE A 134 5.75 15.69 23.50
C PHE A 134 6.06 17.18 23.72
N ALA A 135 5.21 18.11 23.28
CA ALA A 135 5.45 19.55 23.43
C ALA A 135 5.58 20.03 24.89
N ASP A 136 5.12 19.23 25.85
CA ASP A 136 5.30 19.49 27.28
C ASP A 136 6.70 19.09 27.80
N GLU A 137 7.41 18.20 27.10
CA GLU A 137 8.70 17.63 27.51
C GLU A 137 9.86 18.05 26.61
N ILE A 138 9.59 18.40 25.36
CA ILE A 138 10.57 18.78 24.34
C ILE A 138 10.28 20.20 23.86
N GLU A 139 11.32 21.05 23.81
CA GLU A 139 11.18 22.43 23.35
C GLU A 139 10.74 22.52 21.89
N SER A 140 9.85 23.47 21.57
CA SER A 140 9.20 23.54 20.24
C SER A 140 10.17 23.67 19.08
N TRP A 141 11.29 24.39 19.25
CA TRP A 141 12.29 24.55 18.20
C TRP A 141 13.05 23.24 17.90
N ILE A 142 13.16 22.34 18.88
CA ILE A 142 13.75 21.00 18.70
C ILE A 142 12.78 20.13 17.90
N LEU A 143 11.48 20.20 18.20
CA LEU A 143 10.45 19.49 17.43
C LEU A 143 10.44 19.93 15.97
N ASP A 144 10.55 21.23 15.71
CA ASP A 144 10.64 21.77 14.36
C ASP A 144 11.89 21.30 13.61
N GLU A 145 13.04 21.20 14.30
CA GLU A 145 14.29 20.68 13.75
C GLU A 145 14.18 19.20 13.36
N LEU A 146 13.58 18.37 14.23
CA LEU A 146 13.32 16.95 13.96
C LEU A 146 12.36 16.76 12.78
N LYS A 147 11.30 17.55 12.71
CA LYS A 147 10.39 17.58 11.55
C LYS A 147 11.11 18.04 10.28
N GLY A 148 12.04 18.98 10.40
CA GLY A 148 12.88 19.47 9.30
C GLY A 148 13.71 18.38 8.63
N VAL A 149 14.11 17.35 9.38
CA VAL A 149 14.83 16.17 8.86
C VAL A 149 13.90 15.01 8.47
N GLY A 150 12.59 15.22 8.49
CA GLY A 150 11.56 14.24 8.11
C GLY A 150 11.21 13.24 9.22
N CYS A 151 11.49 13.59 10.48
CA CYS A 151 11.03 12.82 11.63
C CYS A 151 9.76 13.48 12.18
N ASP A 152 8.61 12.88 11.88
CA ASP A 152 7.31 13.43 12.29
C ASP A 152 6.75 12.71 13.53
N THR A 153 7.31 11.56 13.90
CA THR A 153 6.81 10.68 14.98
C THR A 153 7.92 10.16 15.90
N ALA A 154 7.55 9.72 17.09
CA ALA A 154 8.51 9.24 18.09
C ALA A 154 9.32 8.02 17.62
N LYS A 155 8.69 7.05 16.93
CA LYS A 155 9.42 5.91 16.33
C LYS A 155 10.35 6.37 15.21
N SER A 156 9.95 7.33 14.38
CA SER A 156 10.81 7.82 13.28
C SER A 156 12.14 8.40 13.79
N VAL A 157 12.12 9.09 14.94
CA VAL A 157 13.32 9.62 15.60
C VAL A 157 14.18 8.49 16.17
N ILE A 158 13.56 7.50 16.83
CA ILE A 158 14.25 6.35 17.42
C ILE A 158 14.95 5.51 16.34
N GLU A 159 14.30 5.30 15.19
CA GLU A 159 14.83 4.50 14.08
C GLU A 159 16.00 5.16 13.36
N ILE A 160 15.97 6.49 13.16
CA ILE A 160 17.11 7.22 12.58
C ILE A 160 18.36 7.04 13.45
N GLY A 161 18.18 7.05 14.77
CA GLY A 161 19.25 6.82 15.73
C GLY A 161 20.19 8.02 15.93
N LYS A 162 20.92 7.97 17.05
CA LYS A 162 21.74 9.10 17.55
C LYS A 162 22.71 9.65 16.51
N GLU A 163 23.51 8.79 15.89
CA GLU A 163 24.60 9.21 15.00
C GLU A 163 24.10 10.00 13.79
N GLU A 164 22.91 9.69 13.29
CA GLU A 164 22.36 10.31 12.10
C GLU A 164 21.57 11.58 12.46
N LEU A 165 20.91 11.62 13.62
CA LEU A 165 20.29 12.83 14.15
C LEU A 165 21.33 13.95 14.35
N VAL A 166 22.46 13.64 14.99
CA VAL A 166 23.54 14.61 15.24
C VAL A 166 24.18 15.14 13.94
N LYS A 167 24.14 14.35 12.86
CA LYS A 167 24.66 14.78 11.55
C LYS A 167 23.68 15.62 10.75
N ARG A 168 22.37 15.38 10.91
CA ARG A 168 21.32 15.99 10.09
C ARG A 168 20.65 17.19 10.76
N THR A 169 20.81 17.33 12.07
CA THR A 169 20.26 18.41 12.88
C THR A 169 21.37 19.22 13.53
N ASP A 170 21.09 20.46 13.90
CA ASP A 170 22.01 21.30 14.69
C ASP A 170 21.96 20.99 16.21
N LEU A 171 21.50 19.79 16.60
CA LEU A 171 21.35 19.38 18.00
C LEU A 171 22.66 18.82 18.58
N GLU A 172 22.97 19.21 19.81
CA GLU A 172 24.10 18.65 20.58
C GLU A 172 23.84 17.18 20.95
N GLU A 173 24.91 16.38 21.09
CA GLU A 173 24.78 14.95 21.41
C GLU A 173 24.01 14.68 22.71
N GLU A 174 24.20 15.51 23.74
CA GLU A 174 23.49 15.40 25.01
C GLU A 174 21.99 15.65 24.84
N THR A 175 21.62 16.60 23.98
CA THR A 175 20.21 16.91 23.66
C THR A 175 19.55 15.75 22.93
N VAL A 176 20.24 15.15 21.95
CA VAL A 176 19.73 13.96 21.23
C VAL A 176 19.57 12.76 22.16
N ASP A 177 20.51 12.55 23.09
CA ASP A 177 20.42 11.48 24.09
C ASP A 177 19.21 11.66 25.01
N ASN A 178 18.95 12.89 25.45
CA ASN A 178 17.78 13.20 26.28
C ASN A 178 16.47 12.97 25.53
N ILE A 179 16.37 13.41 24.28
CA ILE A 179 15.18 13.19 23.43
C ILE A 179 14.93 11.70 23.24
N LEU A 180 15.95 10.94 22.83
CA LEU A 180 15.81 9.49 22.62
C LEU A 180 15.42 8.75 23.91
N LYS A 181 15.83 9.27 25.07
CA LYS A 181 15.42 8.72 26.36
C LYS A 181 13.93 8.98 26.62
N ILE A 182 13.48 10.23 26.49
CA ILE A 182 12.07 10.62 26.66
C ILE A 182 11.18 9.77 25.73
N LEU A 183 11.51 9.74 24.44
CA LEU A 183 10.72 9.01 23.46
C LEU A 183 10.67 7.51 23.76
N LYS A 184 11.78 6.90 24.22
CA LYS A 184 11.81 5.46 24.56
C LYS A 184 11.04 5.11 25.83
N GLU A 185 10.91 6.04 26.77
CA GLU A 185 10.15 5.83 28.01
C GLU A 185 8.66 5.64 27.71
N GLU A 186 8.10 6.34 26.73
CA GLU A 186 6.70 6.16 26.29
C GLU A 186 6.41 4.77 25.67
N PHE A 187 7.42 4.12 25.08
CA PHE A 187 7.27 2.78 24.49
C PHE A 187 7.68 1.64 25.45
N ALA A 188 8.02 1.95 26.70
CA ALA A 188 8.57 0.98 27.66
C ALA A 188 7.51 0.24 28.51
N ASP A 189 6.22 0.44 28.23
CA ASP A 189 5.09 -0.18 28.95
C ASP A 189 4.52 -1.47 28.29
#